data_AF-A0A661YRA7-F1
#
_entry.id   AF-A0A661YRA7-F1
#
_cell.length_a   1.000
_cell.length_b   1.000
_cell.length_c   1.000
_cell.angle_alpha   90.00
_cell.angle_beta   90.00
_cell.angle_gamma   90.00
#
_symmetry.space_group_name_H-M   'P 1'
#
loop_
_entity.id
_entity.type
_entity.pdbx_description
1 polymer ?
#
loop_
_entity_poly.entity_id
_entity_poly.type
_entity_poly.pdbx_seq_one_letter_code
_entity_poly.pdbx_strand_id
1 'polypeptide(L)'
;MFIKVLQLVIITSNKVKQTAKILIILTIILNQSCVNNDCENEPYFTPPSPLNFELVNKSTNENLFTNGTYESNKIEILNIADNSSIEYSFINEDDINIIQIGSIGWKSEIVEGSVKINGSEIFTFYVDAKRLSENCISYTKYDEIRIENKEYELDHQSGVYKILVDVKRYECIVGKVDSIVSSDQILGKWKITGARNPWFVNRFYDYSNENIIYNFLSNGILIVTGNENHKGAYANGEYNYVFKYGYFSDYHSPNEPKIWYLTIDDGLEWTYKSQDTLMQIGQSYTDMNDYCLKRED
;
A
#
# COMPACT_ATOMS: atom_id res chain seq x y z
N MET A 1 74.31 -79.28 -24.25
CA MET A 1 74.17 -77.96 -23.59
C MET A 1 73.17 -77.09 -24.36
N PHE A 2 71.88 -77.48 -24.45
CA PHE A 2 70.88 -76.73 -25.23
C PHE A 2 69.46 -76.71 -24.62
N ILE A 3 69.25 -77.35 -23.46
CA ILE A 3 67.91 -77.46 -22.84
C ILE A 3 67.64 -76.36 -21.79
N LYS A 4 68.67 -75.65 -21.30
CA LYS A 4 68.48 -74.59 -20.28
C LYS A 4 68.07 -73.22 -20.81
N VAL A 5 68.19 -72.95 -22.12
CA VAL A 5 67.87 -71.63 -22.69
C VAL A 5 66.38 -71.50 -23.05
N LEU A 6 65.71 -72.60 -23.40
CA LEU A 6 64.31 -72.55 -23.85
C LEU A 6 63.30 -72.36 -22.71
N GLN A 7 63.58 -72.86 -21.50
CA GLN A 7 62.70 -72.66 -20.34
C GLN A 7 62.71 -71.21 -19.82
N LEU A 8 63.81 -70.47 -19.96
CA LEU A 8 63.91 -69.09 -19.50
C LEU A 8 63.07 -68.14 -20.37
N VAL A 9 63.03 -68.39 -21.70
CA VAL A 9 62.29 -67.56 -22.67
C VAL A 9 60.76 -67.74 -22.54
N ILE A 10 60.30 -68.94 -22.19
CA ILE A 10 58.86 -69.23 -22.04
C ILE A 10 58.30 -68.62 -20.73
N ILE A 11 59.09 -68.61 -19.65
CA ILE A 11 58.68 -68.00 -18.37
C ILE A 11 58.60 -66.47 -18.47
N THR A 12 59.48 -65.83 -19.24
CA THR A 12 59.39 -64.38 -19.51
C THR A 12 58.19 -64.02 -20.37
N SER A 13 57.79 -64.86 -21.33
CA SER A 13 56.62 -64.61 -22.20
C SER A 13 55.29 -64.61 -21.44
N ASN A 14 55.09 -65.55 -20.51
CA ASN A 14 53.87 -65.59 -19.71
C ASN A 14 53.80 -64.47 -18.67
N LYS A 15 54.92 -64.11 -18.03
CA LYS A 15 54.97 -62.95 -17.12
C LYS A 15 54.70 -61.65 -17.86
N VAL A 16 55.25 -61.45 -19.06
CA VAL A 16 55.00 -60.25 -19.90
C VAL A 16 53.56 -60.18 -20.40
N LYS A 17 52.95 -61.31 -20.78
CA LYS A 17 51.51 -61.36 -21.12
C LYS A 17 50.61 -61.12 -19.91
N GLN A 18 51.02 -61.59 -18.73
CA GLN A 18 50.26 -61.40 -17.48
C GLN A 18 50.41 -59.97 -16.96
N THR A 19 51.59 -59.36 -17.02
CA THR A 19 51.78 -57.94 -16.70
C THR A 19 51.12 -57.03 -17.73
N ALA A 20 51.11 -57.37 -19.02
CA ALA A 20 50.36 -56.63 -20.03
C ALA A 20 48.85 -56.69 -19.79
N LYS A 21 48.31 -57.87 -19.42
CA LYS A 21 46.89 -58.01 -19.03
C LYS A 21 46.55 -57.20 -17.77
N ILE A 22 47.42 -57.22 -16.76
CA ILE A 22 47.24 -56.42 -15.54
C ILE A 22 47.30 -54.92 -15.85
N LEU A 23 48.23 -54.48 -16.71
CA LEU A 23 48.37 -53.08 -17.10
C LEU A 23 47.13 -52.59 -17.88
N ILE A 24 46.60 -53.41 -18.80
CA ILE A 24 45.36 -53.10 -19.54
C ILE A 24 44.16 -52.99 -18.59
N ILE A 25 44.02 -53.92 -17.63
CA ILE A 25 42.96 -53.86 -16.61
C ILE A 25 43.10 -52.62 -15.73
N LEU A 26 44.32 -52.26 -15.32
CA LEU A 26 44.59 -51.06 -14.54
C LEU A 26 44.25 -49.78 -15.32
N THR A 27 44.50 -49.77 -16.63
CA THR A 27 44.16 -48.64 -17.51
C THR A 27 42.65 -48.50 -17.69
N ILE A 28 41.90 -49.61 -17.71
CA ILE A 28 40.42 -49.60 -17.76
C ILE A 28 39.83 -49.09 -16.44
N ILE A 29 40.42 -49.44 -15.30
CA ILE A 29 39.99 -48.96 -13.98
C ILE A 29 40.27 -47.45 -13.81
N LEU A 30 41.39 -46.96 -14.35
CA LEU A 30 41.76 -45.54 -14.27
C LEU A 30 40.98 -44.62 -15.23
N ASN A 31 40.27 -45.17 -16.23
CA ASN A 31 39.41 -44.41 -17.15
C ASN A 31 37.92 -44.50 -16.81
N GLN A 32 37.56 -45.14 -15.68
CA GLN A 32 36.27 -44.88 -15.07
C GLN A 32 36.35 -43.57 -14.28
N SER A 33 36.54 -42.44 -14.98
CA SER A 33 36.06 -41.19 -14.40
C SER A 33 34.56 -41.37 -14.28
N CYS A 34 34.07 -41.44 -13.04
CA CYS A 34 32.66 -41.25 -12.79
C CYS A 34 32.23 -40.01 -13.58
N VAL A 35 31.24 -40.14 -14.45
CA VAL A 35 30.42 -38.97 -14.78
C VAL A 35 29.79 -38.63 -13.45
N ASN A 36 30.41 -37.72 -12.71
CA ASN A 36 29.89 -37.20 -11.47
C ASN A 36 28.59 -36.50 -11.85
N ASN A 37 27.52 -37.28 -11.87
CA ASN A 37 26.17 -36.77 -11.90
C ASN A 37 25.90 -36.30 -10.48
N ASP A 38 26.55 -35.21 -10.08
CA ASP A 38 26.58 -34.64 -8.72
C ASP A 38 25.19 -34.16 -8.23
N CYS A 39 24.13 -34.52 -8.97
CA CYS A 39 22.75 -34.13 -8.77
C CYS A 39 21.83 -35.32 -8.47
N GLU A 40 22.38 -36.52 -8.24
CA GLU A 40 21.60 -37.75 -8.12
C GLU A 40 20.71 -37.85 -6.86
N ASN A 41 20.77 -36.90 -5.91
CA ASN A 41 20.04 -37.04 -4.64
C ASN A 41 19.44 -35.73 -4.10
N GLU A 42 18.74 -34.95 -4.94
CA GLU A 42 17.75 -33.88 -4.63
C GLU A 42 18.08 -32.55 -5.35
N PRO A 43 17.22 -32.07 -6.27
CA PRO A 43 17.39 -30.74 -6.83
C PRO A 43 17.14 -29.69 -5.74
N TYR A 44 18.17 -28.99 -5.32
CA TYR A 44 18.04 -27.88 -4.37
C TYR A 44 17.22 -26.75 -5.02
N PHE A 45 16.04 -26.50 -4.47
CA PHE A 45 15.09 -25.53 -4.99
C PHE A 45 15.06 -24.28 -4.12
N THR A 46 15.33 -23.12 -4.71
CA THR A 46 15.12 -21.82 -4.04
C THR A 46 13.87 -21.14 -4.62
N PRO A 47 12.83 -20.88 -3.80
CA PRO A 47 11.67 -20.14 -4.25
C PRO A 47 12.06 -18.71 -4.66
N PRO A 48 11.31 -18.07 -5.57
CA PRO A 48 11.49 -16.65 -5.86
C PRO A 48 11.28 -15.80 -4.59
N SER A 49 12.03 -14.70 -4.46
CA SER A 49 11.79 -13.75 -3.38
C SER A 49 10.49 -12.97 -3.69
N PRO A 50 9.52 -12.92 -2.76
CA PRO A 50 8.26 -12.26 -3.02
C PRO A 50 8.45 -10.74 -3.10
N LEU A 51 7.58 -10.08 -3.88
CA LEU A 51 7.52 -8.62 -3.91
C LEU A 51 6.61 -8.13 -2.81
N ASN A 52 7.14 -7.33 -1.89
CA ASN A 52 6.40 -6.79 -0.75
C ASN A 52 6.19 -5.29 -0.94
N PHE A 53 4.93 -4.84 -0.86
CA PHE A 53 4.56 -3.43 -0.97
C PHE A 53 3.86 -2.96 0.31
N GLU A 54 4.39 -1.88 0.89
CA GLU A 54 3.75 -1.15 1.96
C GLU A 54 3.17 0.15 1.39
N LEU A 55 1.90 0.44 1.65
CA LEU A 55 1.31 1.72 1.24
C LEU A 55 1.30 2.67 2.43
N VAL A 56 2.01 3.79 2.32
CA VAL A 56 2.08 4.79 3.40
C VAL A 56 1.61 6.15 2.92
N ASN A 57 1.09 6.93 3.86
CA ASN A 57 0.82 8.34 3.64
C ASN A 57 2.14 9.08 3.40
N LYS A 58 2.27 9.79 2.28
CA LYS A 58 3.49 10.54 1.94
C LYS A 58 3.90 11.58 2.99
N SER A 59 2.94 12.21 3.66
CA SER A 59 3.17 13.30 4.61
C SER A 59 3.39 12.83 6.04
N THR A 60 2.70 11.76 6.46
CA THR A 60 2.79 11.26 7.85
C THR A 60 3.63 9.99 7.99
N ASN A 61 3.93 9.31 6.88
CA ASN A 61 4.60 8.01 6.84
C ASN A 61 3.82 6.90 7.58
N GLU A 62 2.54 7.13 7.88
CA GLU A 62 1.64 6.13 8.47
C GLU A 62 1.15 5.15 7.41
N ASN A 63 1.10 3.87 7.77
CA ASN A 63 0.53 2.82 6.92
C ASN A 63 -0.96 3.07 6.65
N LEU A 64 -1.35 3.03 5.38
CA LEU A 64 -2.69 3.39 4.90
C LEU A 64 -3.76 2.34 5.20
N PHE A 65 -3.38 1.10 5.48
CA PHE A 65 -4.32 0.09 5.96
C PHE A 65 -4.50 0.21 7.48
N THR A 66 -3.41 0.45 8.21
CA THR A 66 -3.45 0.64 9.68
C THR A 66 -4.32 1.84 10.08
N ASN A 67 -4.23 2.96 9.36
CA ASN A 67 -5.03 4.14 9.65
C ASN A 67 -6.45 4.12 9.03
N GLY A 68 -6.86 2.99 8.43
CA GLY A 68 -8.18 2.83 7.82
C GLY A 68 -8.41 3.59 6.52
N THR A 69 -7.35 4.15 5.90
CA THR A 69 -7.46 4.79 4.58
C THR A 69 -7.82 3.79 3.49
N TYR A 70 -7.23 2.61 3.53
CA TYR A 70 -7.52 1.53 2.60
C TYR A 70 -8.05 0.30 3.33
N GLU A 71 -9.01 -0.36 2.69
CA GLU A 71 -9.55 -1.64 3.16
C GLU A 71 -8.87 -2.77 2.36
N SER A 72 -8.29 -3.75 3.05
CA SER A 72 -7.54 -4.83 2.41
C SER A 72 -8.40 -5.73 1.51
N ASN A 73 -9.70 -5.85 1.80
CA ASN A 73 -10.67 -6.58 0.98
C ASN A 73 -11.04 -5.84 -0.33
N LYS A 74 -10.52 -4.64 -0.56
CA LYS A 74 -10.72 -3.84 -1.78
C LYS A 74 -9.49 -3.81 -2.69
N ILE A 75 -8.44 -4.56 -2.34
CA ILE A 75 -7.24 -4.67 -3.15
C ILE A 75 -7.55 -5.52 -4.39
N GLU A 76 -7.12 -5.05 -5.55
CA GLU A 76 -7.14 -5.79 -6.80
C GLU A 76 -5.77 -5.62 -7.47
N ILE A 77 -5.15 -6.71 -7.91
CA ILE A 77 -3.89 -6.65 -8.67
C ILE A 77 -4.11 -7.34 -10.01
N LEU A 78 -3.91 -6.59 -11.09
CA LEU A 78 -4.24 -7.04 -12.44
C LEU A 78 -3.00 -6.95 -13.33
N ASN A 79 -2.82 -7.95 -14.21
CA ASN A 79 -1.86 -7.86 -15.29
C ASN A 79 -2.37 -6.85 -16.33
N ILE A 80 -1.53 -5.90 -16.72
CA ILE A 80 -1.93 -4.79 -17.60
C ILE A 80 -2.22 -5.29 -19.03
N ALA A 81 -1.52 -6.32 -19.49
CA ALA A 81 -1.61 -6.80 -20.86
C ALA A 81 -2.96 -7.48 -21.18
N ASP A 82 -3.53 -8.21 -20.22
CA ASP A 82 -4.73 -9.04 -20.43
C ASP A 82 -5.82 -8.85 -19.36
N ASN A 83 -5.59 -7.98 -18.38
CA ASN A 83 -6.48 -7.69 -17.26
C ASN A 83 -6.81 -8.94 -16.40
N SER A 84 -5.98 -9.97 -16.46
CA SER A 84 -6.06 -11.14 -15.59
C SER A 84 -5.61 -10.81 -14.16
N SER A 85 -6.14 -11.52 -13.17
CA SER A 85 -5.76 -11.32 -11.77
C SER A 85 -4.36 -11.86 -11.48
N ILE A 86 -3.54 -11.07 -10.80
CA ILE A 86 -2.25 -11.50 -10.24
C ILE A 86 -2.48 -11.93 -8.80
N GLU A 87 -2.12 -13.17 -8.48
CA GLU A 87 -2.27 -13.72 -7.13
C GLU A 87 -1.36 -12.98 -6.14
N TYR A 88 -1.95 -12.60 -5.00
CA TYR A 88 -1.28 -11.90 -3.91
C TYR A 88 -1.83 -12.37 -2.55
N SER A 89 -1.10 -12.05 -1.50
CA SER A 89 -1.55 -12.18 -0.10
C SER A 89 -1.45 -10.83 0.60
N PHE A 90 -2.34 -10.57 1.55
CA PHE A 90 -2.25 -9.42 2.44
C PHE A 90 -1.80 -9.90 3.81
N ILE A 91 -0.64 -9.43 4.27
CA ILE A 91 -0.04 -9.83 5.56
C ILE A 91 -0.35 -8.73 6.57
N ASN A 92 -1.12 -9.06 7.60
CA ASN A 92 -1.56 -8.15 8.65
C ASN A 92 -1.12 -8.59 10.06
N GLU A 93 -0.20 -9.56 10.15
CA GLU A 93 0.40 -9.96 11.42
C GLU A 93 1.28 -8.82 11.96
N ASP A 94 1.25 -8.62 13.29
CA ASP A 94 2.04 -7.62 14.01
C ASP A 94 1.94 -6.18 13.45
N ASP A 95 0.76 -5.79 12.96
CA ASP A 95 0.46 -4.47 12.39
C ASP A 95 1.31 -4.06 11.16
N ILE A 96 1.98 -5.02 10.52
CA ILE A 96 2.87 -4.77 9.36
C ILE A 96 2.07 -4.31 8.12
N ASN A 97 0.89 -4.91 7.89
CA ASN A 97 -0.07 -4.52 6.84
C ASN A 97 0.56 -4.26 5.45
N ILE A 98 1.05 -5.32 4.81
CA ILE A 98 1.71 -5.29 3.49
C ILE A 98 1.01 -6.16 2.46
N ILE A 99 1.14 -5.78 1.19
CA ILE A 99 0.74 -6.57 0.03
C ILE A 99 1.94 -7.40 -0.42
N GLN A 100 1.79 -8.72 -0.47
CA GLN A 100 2.83 -9.64 -0.91
C GLN A 100 2.43 -10.34 -2.21
N ILE A 101 3.28 -10.25 -3.24
CA ILE A 101 3.13 -10.98 -4.50
C ILE A 101 4.22 -12.05 -4.58
N GLY A 102 3.83 -13.30 -4.29
CA GLY A 102 4.71 -14.48 -4.37
C GLY A 102 4.58 -15.27 -5.68
N SER A 103 3.69 -14.86 -6.58
CA SER A 103 3.35 -15.57 -7.81
C SER A 103 4.30 -15.30 -8.99
N ILE A 104 5.17 -14.29 -8.89
CA ILE A 104 6.08 -13.86 -9.97
C ILE A 104 7.48 -14.45 -9.80
N GLY A 105 8.04 -14.96 -10.89
CA GLY A 105 9.42 -15.44 -10.96
C GLY A 105 9.56 -16.95 -10.86
N TRP A 106 8.46 -17.70 -10.86
CA TRP A 106 8.47 -19.17 -10.94
C TRP A 106 8.90 -19.69 -12.32
N LYS A 107 8.90 -18.82 -13.32
CA LYS A 107 9.43 -19.02 -14.67
C LYS A 107 10.16 -17.76 -15.11
N SER A 108 10.88 -17.84 -16.24
CA SER A 108 11.36 -16.62 -16.88
C SER A 108 10.17 -15.89 -17.51
N GLU A 109 9.92 -14.66 -17.07
CA GLU A 109 8.74 -13.89 -17.44
C GLU A 109 8.96 -12.38 -17.26
N ILE A 110 8.22 -11.60 -18.03
CA ILE A 110 8.04 -10.17 -17.84
C ILE A 110 6.60 -9.96 -17.40
N VAL A 111 6.40 -9.27 -16.28
CA VAL A 111 5.08 -8.98 -15.72
C VAL A 111 4.93 -7.48 -15.52
N GLU A 112 3.87 -6.94 -16.10
CA GLU A 112 3.40 -5.57 -15.86
C GLU A 112 2.08 -5.64 -15.10
N GLY A 113 2.07 -5.13 -13.87
CA GLY A 113 0.92 -5.20 -12.98
C GLY A 113 0.41 -3.82 -12.57
N SER A 114 -0.90 -3.70 -12.37
CA SER A 114 -1.58 -2.55 -11.79
C SER A 114 -2.12 -2.94 -10.43
N VAL A 115 -1.73 -2.21 -9.38
CA VAL A 115 -2.31 -2.34 -8.05
C VAL A 115 -3.41 -1.30 -7.89
N LYS A 116 -4.64 -1.78 -7.71
CA LYS A 116 -5.84 -0.97 -7.51
C LYS A 116 -6.40 -1.18 -6.12
N ILE A 117 -6.97 -0.14 -5.55
CA ILE A 117 -7.75 -0.21 -4.31
C ILE A 117 -9.07 0.48 -4.55
N ASN A 118 -10.17 -0.23 -4.28
CA ASN A 118 -11.53 0.26 -4.49
C ASN A 118 -11.74 0.78 -5.93
N GLY A 119 -11.23 0.02 -6.91
CA GLY A 119 -11.30 0.34 -8.34
C GLY A 119 -10.37 1.46 -8.83
N SER A 120 -9.67 2.16 -7.94
CA SER A 120 -8.73 3.22 -8.31
C SER A 120 -7.31 2.67 -8.41
N GLU A 121 -6.61 2.95 -9.51
CA GLU A 121 -5.20 2.59 -9.66
C GLU A 121 -4.33 3.41 -8.71
N ILE A 122 -3.56 2.71 -7.88
CA ILE A 122 -2.64 3.33 -6.92
C ILE A 122 -1.26 3.46 -7.55
N PHE A 123 -0.74 2.38 -8.13
CA PHE A 123 0.53 2.36 -8.84
C PHE A 123 0.58 1.18 -9.81
N THR A 124 1.54 1.22 -10.73
CA THR A 124 1.88 0.10 -11.61
C THR A 124 3.30 -0.38 -11.32
N PHE A 125 3.58 -1.65 -11.60
CA PHE A 125 4.91 -2.23 -11.46
C PHE A 125 5.29 -3.03 -12.70
N TYR A 126 6.59 -3.07 -12.98
CA TYR A 126 7.22 -3.86 -14.03
C TYR A 126 8.26 -4.78 -13.38
N VAL A 127 8.28 -6.06 -13.78
CA VAL A 127 9.22 -7.05 -13.29
C VAL A 127 9.76 -7.87 -14.46
N ASP A 128 11.09 -7.89 -14.64
CA ASP A 128 11.80 -8.83 -15.52
C ASP A 128 12.47 -9.90 -14.65
N ALA A 129 11.89 -11.10 -14.65
CA ALA A 129 12.36 -12.24 -13.88
C ALA A 129 12.94 -13.32 -14.79
N LYS A 130 14.11 -13.85 -14.42
CA LYS A 130 14.76 -14.98 -15.08
C LYS A 130 14.89 -16.15 -14.13
N ARG A 131 14.26 -17.27 -14.46
CA ARG A 131 14.46 -18.54 -13.76
C ARG A 131 15.69 -19.22 -14.35
N LEU A 132 16.72 -19.35 -13.52
CA LEU A 132 18.00 -19.96 -13.88
C LEU A 132 18.15 -21.32 -13.20
N SER A 133 18.89 -22.22 -13.85
CA SER A 133 19.25 -23.52 -13.31
C SER A 133 20.73 -23.76 -13.59
N GLU A 134 21.54 -23.74 -12.53
CA GLU A 134 22.99 -23.92 -12.59
C GLU A 134 23.40 -24.89 -11.49
N ASN A 135 24.28 -25.84 -11.78
CA ASN A 135 24.77 -26.84 -10.82
C ASN A 135 23.62 -27.51 -10.02
N CYS A 136 22.49 -27.78 -10.68
CA CYS A 136 21.29 -28.40 -10.11
C CYS A 136 20.56 -27.59 -9.02
N ILE A 137 20.85 -26.30 -8.94
CA ILE A 137 20.13 -25.32 -8.12
C ILE A 137 19.27 -24.47 -9.05
N SER A 138 17.97 -24.44 -8.80
CA SER A 138 17.06 -23.52 -9.49
C SER A 138 16.75 -22.31 -8.62
N TYR A 139 16.97 -21.11 -9.16
CA TYR A 139 16.74 -19.84 -8.50
C TYR A 139 16.22 -18.79 -9.47
N THR A 140 15.68 -17.70 -8.93
CA THR A 140 15.16 -16.58 -9.72
C THR A 140 16.07 -15.38 -9.55
N LYS A 141 16.48 -14.82 -10.67
CA LYS A 141 17.16 -13.52 -10.73
C LYS A 141 16.18 -12.49 -11.28
N TYR A 142 15.98 -11.40 -10.57
CA TYR A 142 15.26 -10.24 -11.09
C TYR A 142 16.26 -9.30 -11.75
N ASP A 143 16.14 -9.13 -13.06
CA ASP A 143 17.00 -8.21 -13.82
C ASP A 143 16.52 -6.76 -13.66
N GLU A 144 15.21 -6.55 -13.54
CA GLU A 144 14.61 -5.25 -13.27
C GLU A 144 13.34 -5.40 -12.43
N ILE A 145 13.21 -4.54 -11.42
CA ILE A 145 11.94 -4.29 -10.73
C ILE A 145 11.77 -2.77 -10.72
N ARG A 146 10.65 -2.29 -11.26
CA ARG A 146 10.38 -0.87 -11.38
C ARG A 146 8.95 -0.58 -10.96
N ILE A 147 8.77 0.45 -10.16
CA ILE A 147 7.47 1.00 -9.79
C ILE A 147 7.27 2.28 -10.59
N GLU A 148 6.09 2.43 -11.18
CA GLU A 148 5.71 3.57 -11.99
C GLU A 148 4.51 4.30 -11.37
N ASN A 149 4.28 5.54 -11.81
CA ASN A 149 3.16 6.40 -11.41
C ASN A 149 3.10 6.75 -9.91
N LYS A 150 4.10 6.35 -9.10
CA LYS A 150 4.28 6.74 -7.70
C LYS A 150 5.74 6.87 -7.30
N GLU A 151 5.97 7.72 -6.30
CA GLU A 151 7.21 7.76 -5.55
C GLU A 151 7.26 6.57 -4.57
N TYR A 152 8.46 6.02 -4.36
CA TYR A 152 8.65 4.91 -3.43
C TYR A 152 10.05 4.92 -2.81
N GLU A 153 10.19 4.21 -1.70
CA GLU A 153 11.46 3.93 -1.02
C GLU A 153 11.62 2.40 -0.89
N LEU A 154 12.80 1.88 -1.18
CA LEU A 154 13.12 0.46 -0.94
C LEU A 154 13.85 0.33 0.40
N ASP A 155 13.28 -0.42 1.33
CA ASP A 155 14.00 -0.87 2.51
C ASP A 155 14.90 -2.04 2.13
N HIS A 156 16.21 -1.78 2.04
CA HIS A 156 17.19 -2.79 1.66
C HIS A 156 17.39 -3.90 2.71
N GLN A 157 16.92 -3.73 3.95
CA GLN A 157 17.00 -4.76 4.98
C GLN A 157 15.85 -5.75 4.86
N SER A 158 14.63 -5.25 4.71
CA SER A 158 13.42 -6.08 4.64
C SER A 158 13.03 -6.48 3.21
N GLY A 159 13.52 -5.77 2.19
CA GLY A 159 13.11 -5.92 0.79
C GLY A 159 11.73 -5.34 0.50
N VAL A 160 11.17 -4.52 1.41
CA VAL A 160 9.84 -3.91 1.26
C VAL A 160 9.93 -2.63 0.45
N TYR A 161 9.07 -2.52 -0.56
CA TYR A 161 8.86 -1.30 -1.32
C TYR A 161 7.77 -0.47 -0.63
N LYS A 162 8.18 0.64 -0.03
CA LYS A 162 7.27 1.61 0.58
C LYS A 162 6.77 2.60 -0.47
N ILE A 163 5.52 2.47 -0.85
CA ILE A 163 4.86 3.33 -1.85
C ILE A 163 4.32 4.58 -1.16
N LEU A 164 4.79 5.74 -1.59
CA LEU A 164 4.40 7.04 -1.03
C LEU A 164 3.12 7.54 -1.71
N VAL A 165 2.02 7.47 -0.98
CA VAL A 165 0.70 7.88 -1.48
C VAL A 165 0.34 9.23 -0.89
N ASP A 166 0.16 10.21 -1.77
CA ASP A 166 -0.44 11.49 -1.41
C ASP A 166 -1.94 11.28 -1.19
N VAL A 167 -2.31 11.05 0.07
CA VAL A 167 -3.71 11.05 0.49
C VAL A 167 -4.09 12.51 0.66
N LYS A 168 -4.80 13.07 -0.32
CA LYS A 168 -5.38 14.40 -0.19
C LYS A 168 -6.30 14.39 1.04
N ARG A 169 -5.82 14.89 2.17
CA ARG A 169 -6.71 15.36 3.24
C ARG A 169 -7.45 16.53 2.63
N TYR A 170 -8.74 16.35 2.38
CA TYR A 170 -9.59 17.48 2.01
C TYR A 170 -9.68 18.39 3.23
N GLU A 171 -8.75 19.34 3.30
CA GLU A 171 -8.79 20.50 4.18
C GLU A 171 -9.24 21.67 3.32
N CYS A 172 -10.44 22.19 3.57
CA CYS A 172 -10.93 23.33 2.80
C CYS A 172 -10.25 24.65 3.17
N ILE A 173 -9.64 24.73 4.35
CA ILE A 173 -8.85 25.89 4.76
C ILE A 173 -7.41 25.43 4.95
N VAL A 174 -6.52 25.95 4.10
CA VAL A 174 -5.08 25.67 4.16
C VAL A 174 -4.35 26.96 4.51
N GLY A 175 -3.46 26.88 5.50
CA GLY A 175 -2.65 28.02 5.93
C GLY A 175 -3.28 28.84 7.06
N LYS A 176 -3.09 30.15 7.01
CA LYS A 176 -3.48 31.05 8.11
C LYS A 176 -5.00 31.22 8.14
N VAL A 177 -5.60 30.86 9.28
CA VAL A 177 -7.03 31.08 9.56
C VAL A 177 -7.29 32.51 10.00
N ASP A 178 -8.52 32.98 9.76
CA ASP A 178 -8.99 34.26 10.24
C ASP A 178 -9.14 34.26 11.76
N SER A 179 -8.86 35.42 12.36
CA SER A 179 -9.18 35.65 13.77
C SER A 179 -10.67 35.88 13.92
N ILE A 180 -11.29 35.12 14.81
CA ILE A 180 -12.72 35.22 15.07
C ILE A 180 -12.92 36.22 16.21
N VAL A 181 -13.57 37.33 15.88
CA VAL A 181 -13.77 38.48 16.76
C VAL A 181 -15.22 38.66 17.18
N SER A 182 -16.19 38.02 16.49
CA SER A 182 -17.61 38.08 16.86
C SER A 182 -18.40 36.85 16.42
N SER A 183 -19.55 36.65 17.09
CA SER A 183 -20.52 35.61 16.70
C SER A 183 -21.16 35.87 15.33
N ASP A 184 -21.14 37.11 14.87
CA ASP A 184 -21.82 37.49 13.62
C ASP A 184 -21.06 37.00 12.37
N GLN A 185 -19.81 36.57 12.50
CA GLN A 185 -19.00 36.09 11.38
C GLN A 185 -19.57 34.83 10.70
N ILE A 186 -20.39 34.05 11.40
CA ILE A 186 -21.06 32.88 10.86
C ILE A 186 -22.30 33.24 10.04
N LEU A 187 -22.86 34.45 10.21
CA LEU A 187 -24.14 34.84 9.61
C LEU A 187 -24.09 34.88 8.08
N GLY A 188 -25.25 34.65 7.48
CA GLY A 188 -25.46 34.71 6.04
C GLY A 188 -25.52 33.34 5.39
N LYS A 189 -25.43 33.35 4.05
CA LYS A 189 -25.58 32.16 3.21
C LYS A 189 -24.22 31.55 2.90
N TRP A 190 -24.17 30.23 3.05
CA TRP A 190 -22.99 29.43 2.82
C TRP A 190 -23.35 28.21 1.99
N LYS A 191 -22.73 28.09 0.83
CA LYS A 191 -22.85 26.91 -0.02
C LYS A 191 -21.87 25.84 0.47
N ILE A 192 -22.36 24.65 0.79
CA ILE A 192 -21.48 23.52 1.07
C ILE A 192 -20.76 23.09 -0.22
N THR A 193 -19.46 22.86 -0.13
CA THR A 193 -18.64 22.38 -1.26
C THR A 193 -18.12 20.97 -1.03
N GLY A 194 -18.05 20.52 0.23
CA GLY A 194 -17.71 19.15 0.55
C GLY A 194 -18.04 18.77 1.98
N ALA A 195 -18.19 17.47 2.22
CA ALA A 195 -18.21 16.89 3.56
C ALA A 195 -17.25 15.71 3.65
N ARG A 196 -16.62 15.53 4.81
CA ARG A 196 -15.71 14.42 5.06
C ARG A 196 -16.02 13.79 6.40
N ASN A 197 -16.10 12.46 6.46
CA ASN A 197 -16.04 11.80 7.76
C ASN A 197 -14.57 11.64 8.21
N PRO A 198 -14.14 12.21 9.35
CA PRO A 198 -12.76 12.10 9.80
C PRO A 198 -12.37 10.66 10.15
N TRP A 199 -13.34 9.82 10.54
CA TRP A 199 -13.13 8.42 10.91
C TRP A 199 -13.10 7.46 9.71
N PHE A 200 -13.68 7.87 8.58
CA PHE A 200 -13.65 7.10 7.34
C PHE A 200 -12.94 7.91 6.26
N VAL A 201 -11.63 7.67 6.09
CA VAL A 201 -10.76 8.47 5.20
C VAL A 201 -11.24 8.49 3.74
N ASN A 202 -12.08 7.53 3.33
CA ASN A 202 -12.67 7.43 1.99
C ASN A 202 -14.10 7.99 1.85
N ARG A 203 -14.73 8.50 2.91
CA ARG A 203 -16.06 9.14 2.80
C ARG A 203 -15.90 10.65 2.64
N PHE A 204 -15.48 11.03 1.44
CA PHE A 204 -15.60 12.39 0.95
C PHE A 204 -16.84 12.51 0.06
N TYR A 205 -17.68 13.49 0.39
CA TYR A 205 -18.82 13.90 -0.41
C TYR A 205 -18.47 15.21 -1.10
N ASP A 206 -18.36 15.20 -2.43
CA ASP A 206 -18.17 16.41 -3.23
C ASP A 206 -19.52 17.04 -3.55
N TYR A 207 -19.73 18.27 -3.07
CA TYR A 207 -20.95 19.06 -3.30
C TYR A 207 -20.72 20.26 -4.21
N SER A 208 -19.56 20.38 -4.84
CA SER A 208 -19.19 21.56 -5.65
C SER A 208 -20.23 21.89 -6.73
N ASN A 209 -20.86 20.86 -7.29
CA ASN A 209 -21.90 20.96 -8.32
C ASN A 209 -23.33 20.96 -7.79
N GLU A 210 -23.53 20.74 -6.49
CA GLU A 210 -24.85 20.80 -5.85
C GLU A 210 -25.11 22.22 -5.33
N ASN A 211 -26.37 22.63 -5.19
CA ASN A 211 -26.73 23.95 -4.67
C ASN A 211 -27.33 23.85 -3.26
N ILE A 212 -26.56 23.23 -2.35
CA ILE A 212 -26.98 23.07 -0.97
C ILE A 212 -26.52 24.30 -0.17
N ILE A 213 -27.47 25.05 0.38
CA ILE A 213 -27.23 26.32 1.08
C ILE A 213 -27.59 26.19 2.56
N TYR A 214 -26.64 26.61 3.40
CA TYR A 214 -26.77 26.80 4.83
C TYR A 214 -26.87 28.30 5.10
N ASN A 215 -28.03 28.76 5.58
CA ASN A 215 -28.28 30.17 5.88
C ASN A 215 -28.40 30.38 7.39
N PHE A 216 -27.37 30.95 8.01
CA PHE A 216 -27.33 31.25 9.44
C PHE A 216 -27.95 32.63 9.70
N LEU A 217 -29.10 32.63 10.37
CA LEU A 217 -29.85 33.84 10.71
C LEU A 217 -29.51 34.35 12.12
N SER A 218 -29.52 35.66 12.30
CA SER A 218 -29.15 36.32 13.57
C SER A 218 -30.06 35.97 14.77
N ASN A 219 -31.20 35.31 14.53
CA ASN A 219 -32.12 34.83 15.57
C ASN A 219 -31.79 33.41 16.07
N GLY A 220 -30.67 32.82 15.63
CA GLY A 220 -30.27 31.46 16.03
C GLY A 220 -30.93 30.35 15.22
N ILE A 221 -31.50 30.68 14.05
CA ILE A 221 -32.07 29.69 13.13
C ILE A 221 -31.13 29.48 11.94
N LEU A 222 -30.82 28.22 11.64
CA LEU A 222 -30.13 27.76 10.45
C LEU A 222 -31.17 27.21 9.48
N ILE A 223 -31.23 27.74 8.27
CA ILE A 223 -32.06 27.20 7.19
C ILE A 223 -31.16 26.42 6.23
N VAL A 224 -31.45 25.14 6.02
CA VAL A 224 -30.77 24.30 5.03
C VAL A 224 -31.69 24.05 3.84
N THR A 225 -31.19 24.25 2.63
CA THR A 225 -31.92 24.04 1.37
C THR A 225 -31.06 23.33 0.34
N GLY A 226 -31.68 22.68 -0.65
CA GLY A 226 -31.02 22.03 -1.79
C GLY A 226 -30.54 20.59 -1.57
N ASN A 227 -30.59 20.04 -0.35
CA ASN A 227 -30.14 18.68 -0.04
C ASN A 227 -31.30 17.67 -0.01
N GLU A 228 -31.81 17.32 -1.19
CA GLU A 228 -32.95 16.39 -1.34
C GLU A 228 -32.59 14.93 -1.01
N ASN A 229 -31.31 14.55 -1.07
CA ASN A 229 -30.85 13.16 -0.97
C ASN A 229 -30.10 12.82 0.32
N HIS A 230 -29.97 13.77 1.27
CA HIS A 230 -29.39 13.57 2.60
C HIS A 230 -28.03 12.86 2.62
N LYS A 231 -27.12 13.19 1.69
CA LYS A 231 -25.86 12.44 1.48
C LYS A 231 -24.76 12.71 2.53
N GLY A 232 -25.08 12.68 3.82
CA GLY A 232 -24.13 13.01 4.88
C GLY A 232 -23.95 14.52 5.10
N ALA A 233 -24.93 15.31 4.66
CA ALA A 233 -25.15 16.71 5.05
C ALA A 233 -26.57 16.86 5.64
N TYR A 234 -26.87 17.99 6.26
CA TYR A 234 -28.18 18.24 6.88
C TYR A 234 -29.31 18.24 5.85
N ALA A 235 -30.46 17.69 6.23
CA ALA A 235 -31.67 17.70 5.41
C ALA A 235 -32.18 19.12 5.16
N ASN A 236 -33.03 19.29 4.15
CA ASN A 236 -33.76 20.55 3.99
C ASN A 236 -34.64 20.81 5.21
N GLY A 237 -34.55 22.00 5.80
CA GLY A 237 -35.31 22.33 7.00
C GLY A 237 -34.78 23.54 7.75
N GLU A 238 -35.40 23.78 8.90
CA GLU A 238 -34.99 24.78 9.88
C GLU A 238 -34.43 24.06 11.11
N TYR A 239 -33.29 24.55 11.58
CA TYR A 239 -32.54 24.00 12.70
C TYR A 239 -32.22 25.13 13.67
N ASN A 240 -32.26 24.87 14.97
CA ASN A 240 -31.70 25.80 15.93
C ASN A 240 -30.18 25.70 15.90
N TYR A 241 -29.47 26.80 16.09
CA TYR A 241 -28.02 26.77 16.24
C TYR A 241 -27.54 27.75 17.30
N VAL A 242 -26.40 27.42 17.94
CA VAL A 242 -25.69 28.33 18.84
C VAL A 242 -24.24 28.42 18.39
N PHE A 243 -23.79 29.64 18.12
CA PHE A 243 -22.38 29.92 17.84
C PHE A 243 -21.79 30.75 18.98
N LYS A 244 -20.84 30.17 19.73
CA LYS A 244 -20.34 30.76 20.98
C LYS A 244 -18.85 30.53 21.17
N TYR A 245 -18.27 31.37 22.01
CA TYR A 245 -16.89 31.26 22.49
C TYR A 245 -16.86 30.62 23.88
N GLY A 246 -16.25 29.45 24.02
CA GLY A 246 -16.28 28.70 25.27
C GLY A 246 -15.31 27.52 25.27
N TYR A 247 -15.46 26.66 26.27
CA TYR A 247 -14.78 25.37 26.31
C TYR A 247 -15.57 24.38 25.46
N PHE A 248 -14.85 23.51 24.77
CA PHE A 248 -15.43 22.49 23.89
C PHE A 248 -15.83 21.21 24.64
N SER A 249 -15.63 21.18 25.97
CA SER A 249 -16.08 20.10 26.84
C SER A 249 -16.57 20.69 28.16
N ASP A 250 -17.62 20.10 28.72
CA ASP A 250 -18.07 20.38 30.08
C ASP A 250 -16.99 20.05 31.13
N TYR A 251 -16.10 19.10 30.82
CA TYR A 251 -14.95 18.71 31.64
C TYR A 251 -13.66 19.28 31.05
N HIS A 252 -13.38 20.54 31.34
CA HIS A 252 -12.18 21.21 30.85
C HIS A 252 -11.07 21.25 31.89
N SER A 253 -9.82 21.17 31.40
CA SER A 253 -8.66 21.40 32.27
C SER A 253 -8.52 22.91 32.59
N PRO A 254 -7.90 23.30 33.72
CA PRO A 254 -7.74 24.72 34.08
C PRO A 254 -7.01 25.59 33.04
N ASN A 255 -6.23 24.97 32.14
CA ASN A 255 -5.42 25.66 31.14
C ASN A 255 -5.91 25.42 29.71
N GLU A 256 -7.10 24.82 29.54
CA GLU A 256 -7.64 24.57 28.21
C GLU A 256 -7.95 25.90 27.51
N PRO A 257 -7.55 26.10 26.24
CA PRO A 257 -7.92 27.30 25.52
C PRO A 257 -9.41 27.28 25.17
N LYS A 258 -10.09 28.41 25.34
CA LYS A 258 -11.43 28.60 24.79
C LYS A 258 -11.35 28.75 23.28
N ILE A 259 -12.36 28.22 22.60
CA ILE A 259 -12.48 28.28 21.15
C ILE A 259 -13.88 28.72 20.74
N TRP A 260 -14.02 29.16 19.49
CA TRP A 260 -15.32 29.33 18.87
C TRP A 260 -15.82 28.00 18.34
N TYR A 261 -17.07 27.69 18.64
CA TYR A 261 -17.70 26.46 18.21
C TYR A 261 -19.20 26.65 17.96
N LEU A 262 -19.76 25.72 17.21
CA LEU A 262 -21.14 25.69 16.74
C LEU A 262 -21.85 24.48 17.33
N THR A 263 -23.11 24.65 17.75
CA THR A 263 -24.07 23.56 17.97
C THR A 263 -25.25 23.72 17.01
N ILE A 264 -25.86 22.61 16.62
CA ILE A 264 -27.07 22.58 15.78
C ILE A 264 -28.06 21.59 16.43
N ASP A 265 -29.31 22.01 16.63
CA ASP A 265 -30.43 21.26 17.24
C ASP A 265 -30.13 20.63 18.61
N ASP A 266 -29.49 21.40 19.50
CA ASP A 266 -29.06 20.96 20.84
C ASP A 266 -28.22 19.66 20.83
N GLY A 267 -27.65 19.35 19.66
CA GLY A 267 -26.87 18.16 19.42
C GLY A 267 -25.38 18.39 19.64
N LEU A 268 -24.61 17.88 18.70
CA LEU A 268 -23.16 17.77 18.80
C LEU A 268 -22.48 19.13 18.65
N GLU A 269 -21.25 19.24 19.17
CA GLU A 269 -20.45 20.46 19.09
C GLU A 269 -19.45 20.33 17.92
N TRP A 270 -19.35 21.35 17.07
CA TRP A 270 -18.37 21.44 15.99
C TRP A 270 -17.41 22.58 16.25
N THR A 271 -16.11 22.32 16.12
CA THR A 271 -15.15 23.41 16.01
C THR A 271 -15.38 24.21 14.73
N TYR A 272 -15.01 25.47 14.76
CA TYR A 272 -15.19 26.40 13.64
C TYR A 272 -13.84 26.99 13.22
N LYS A 273 -13.63 27.10 11.91
CA LYS A 273 -12.53 27.84 11.28
C LYS A 273 -13.05 28.60 10.06
N SER A 274 -12.43 29.73 9.77
CA SER A 274 -12.70 30.51 8.55
C SER A 274 -11.41 31.06 7.94
N GLN A 275 -11.45 31.29 6.63
CA GLN A 275 -10.42 31.96 5.84
C GLN A 275 -11.10 32.63 4.65
N ASP A 276 -11.14 33.96 4.65
CA ASP A 276 -11.80 34.79 3.63
C ASP A 276 -13.28 34.39 3.44
N THR A 277 -13.62 33.82 2.28
CA THR A 277 -14.96 33.36 1.93
C THR A 277 -15.18 31.88 2.28
N LEU A 278 -14.23 31.21 2.93
CA LEU A 278 -14.31 29.79 3.27
C LEU A 278 -14.57 29.61 4.76
N MET A 279 -15.36 28.59 5.06
CA MET A 279 -15.70 28.15 6.41
C MET A 279 -15.55 26.63 6.50
N GLN A 280 -14.99 26.18 7.61
CA GLN A 280 -14.96 24.77 7.98
C GLN A 280 -15.63 24.61 9.34
N ILE A 281 -16.56 23.66 9.42
CA ILE A 281 -17.12 23.18 10.70
C ILE A 281 -16.83 21.68 10.78
N GLY A 282 -16.00 21.22 11.72
CA GLY A 282 -15.54 19.83 11.62
C GLY A 282 -14.26 19.45 12.34
N GLN A 283 -14.28 19.47 13.68
CA GLN A 283 -13.38 18.64 14.50
C GLN A 283 -14.17 18.21 15.74
N SER A 284 -15.35 17.61 15.52
CA SER A 284 -16.17 17.13 16.61
C SER A 284 -15.58 15.85 17.21
N TYR A 285 -15.74 15.63 18.52
CA TYR A 285 -15.43 14.34 19.17
C TYR A 285 -16.40 13.20 18.79
N THR A 286 -17.22 13.42 17.76
CA THR A 286 -18.31 12.54 17.38
C THR A 286 -18.12 12.03 15.97
N ASP A 287 -18.80 10.93 15.63
CA ASP A 287 -18.70 10.23 14.35
C ASP A 287 -19.25 11.02 13.13
N MET A 288 -19.39 12.34 13.26
CA MET A 288 -20.00 13.22 12.26
C MET A 288 -19.00 13.76 11.24
N ASN A 289 -19.55 14.27 10.15
CA ASN A 289 -18.76 14.81 9.05
C ASN A 289 -18.27 16.24 9.36
N ASP A 290 -17.06 16.53 8.90
CA ASP A 290 -16.52 17.85 8.72
C ASP A 290 -17.12 18.44 7.44
N TYR A 291 -17.64 19.65 7.52
CA TYR A 291 -18.22 20.38 6.39
C TYR A 291 -17.33 21.53 5.97
N CYS A 292 -17.24 21.70 4.67
CA CYS A 292 -16.56 22.80 4.02
C CYS A 292 -17.59 23.62 3.26
N LEU A 293 -17.63 24.91 3.55
CA LEU A 293 -18.60 25.84 3.01
C LEU A 293 -17.92 27.07 2.43
N LYS A 294 -18.51 27.61 1.37
CA LYS A 294 -18.11 28.85 0.72
C LYS A 294 -19.22 29.87 0.86
N ARG A 295 -18.88 31.11 1.19
CA ARG A 295 -19.83 32.21 1.31
C ARG A 295 -20.48 32.48 -0.04
N GLU A 296 -21.80 32.63 -0.02
CA GLU A 296 -22.58 33.11 -1.16
C GLU A 296 -22.87 34.60 -0.96
N ASP A 297 -22.56 35.39 -1.98
CA ASP A 297 -22.76 36.85 -2.00
C ASP A 297 -24.26 37.21 -2.14
#